data_AF-Q58EB0-F1
#
_entry.id   AF-Q58EB0-F1
#
_cell.length_a   1.000
_cell.length_b   1.000
_cell.length_c   1.000
_cell.angle_alpha   90.00
_cell.angle_beta   90.00
_cell.angle_gamma   90.00
#
_symmetry.space_group_name_H-M   'P 1'
#
loop_
_entity.id
_entity.type
_entity.pdbx_description
1 polymer ?
#
loop_
_entity_poly.entity_id
_entity_poly.type
_entity_poly.pdbx_seq_one_letter_code
_entity_poly.pdbx_strand_id
1 'polypeptide(L)'
;MAFQIPGLSALNKPGLIPGFKVSKDQLTTIVPVAVAAALSTYMLMRYFSSQSSPKSRVNLTINKDSPKVVHSFDMEDIGSKAVYCRCWRSKKFPYCDGAHAKHNEETGDNVGPLIIKKKTS
;
A
#
# COMPACT_ATOMS: atom_id res chain seq x y z
N MET A 1 -30.02 -1.65 -30.81
CA MET A 1 -29.42 -0.30 -30.86
C MET A 1 -27.95 -0.43 -30.50
N ALA A 2 -27.06 -0.36 -31.48
CA ALA A 2 -25.62 -0.39 -31.23
C ALA A 2 -25.16 1.03 -30.87
N PHE A 3 -24.65 1.21 -29.65
CA PHE A 3 -24.08 2.46 -29.17
C PHE A 3 -22.77 2.73 -29.92
N GLN A 4 -22.77 3.78 -30.76
CA GLN A 4 -21.53 4.33 -31.31
C GLN A 4 -20.90 5.21 -30.23
N ILE A 5 -19.68 4.87 -29.81
CA ILE A 5 -18.85 5.71 -28.93
C ILE A 5 -18.17 6.76 -29.81
N PRO A 6 -18.52 8.06 -29.69
CA PRO A 6 -17.83 9.13 -30.39
C PRO A 6 -16.50 9.40 -29.69
N GLY A 7 -15.38 9.43 -30.43
CA GLY A 7 -14.11 9.98 -29.92
C GLY A 7 -12.83 9.22 -30.24
N LEU A 8 -12.90 7.99 -30.76
CA LEU A 8 -11.71 7.26 -31.25
C LEU A 8 -11.31 7.68 -32.68
N SER A 9 -11.44 8.96 -33.01
CA SER A 9 -11.05 9.50 -34.32
C SER A 9 -9.70 10.24 -34.30
N ALA A 10 -9.06 10.36 -33.13
CA ALA A 10 -7.82 11.11 -32.98
C ALA A 10 -6.65 10.29 -32.42
N LEU A 11 -6.65 8.96 -32.62
CA LEU A 11 -5.37 8.24 -32.65
C LEU A 11 -4.68 8.64 -33.96
N ASN A 12 -4.06 9.81 -33.93
CA ASN A 12 -3.05 10.23 -34.89
C ASN A 12 -2.11 9.03 -35.07
N LYS A 13 -2.20 8.37 -36.22
CA LYS A 13 -1.33 7.25 -36.57
C LYS A 13 0.09 7.79 -36.38
N PRO A 14 0.90 7.27 -35.45
CA PRO A 14 2.31 7.65 -35.43
C PRO A 14 2.82 7.31 -36.82
N GLY A 15 3.30 8.34 -37.52
CA GLY A 15 3.77 8.23 -38.89
C GLY A 15 4.72 7.05 -38.96
N LEU A 16 4.27 5.99 -39.63
CA LEU A 16 5.13 4.91 -40.06
C LEU A 16 6.13 5.58 -40.99
N ILE A 17 7.35 5.79 -40.48
CA ILE A 17 8.43 6.46 -41.21
C ILE A 17 8.54 5.73 -42.57
N PRO A 18 8.22 6.39 -43.70
CA PRO A 18 8.23 5.72 -44.99
C PRO A 18 9.70 5.45 -45.34
N GLY A 19 10.15 4.22 -45.16
CA GLY A 19 11.52 3.86 -45.56
C GLY A 19 12.21 2.73 -44.81
N PHE A 20 11.62 2.12 -43.79
CA PHE A 20 12.29 1.01 -43.09
C PHE A 20 12.21 -0.30 -43.90
N LYS A 21 13.07 -0.45 -44.90
CA LYS A 21 13.34 -1.75 -45.56
C LYS A 21 14.20 -2.60 -44.64
N VAL A 22 13.60 -3.56 -43.96
CA VAL A 22 14.32 -4.54 -43.15
C VAL A 22 14.77 -5.69 -44.06
N SER A 23 16.08 -5.87 -44.21
CA SER A 23 16.64 -7.06 -44.88
C SER A 23 16.27 -8.34 -44.09
N LYS A 24 16.19 -9.49 -44.77
CA LYS A 24 15.92 -10.78 -44.10
C LYS A 24 16.92 -11.06 -42.97
N ASP A 25 18.18 -10.66 -43.16
CA ASP A 25 19.26 -10.80 -42.15
C ASP A 25 19.09 -9.83 -40.96
N GLN A 26 18.49 -8.67 -41.22
CA GLN A 26 18.11 -7.75 -40.14
C GLN A 26 16.93 -8.33 -39.37
N LEU A 27 15.94 -8.91 -40.05
CA LEU A 27 14.78 -9.53 -39.41
C LEU A 27 15.18 -10.70 -38.50
N THR A 28 16.10 -11.57 -38.95
CA THR A 28 16.61 -12.71 -38.15
C THR A 28 17.31 -12.27 -36.88
N THR A 29 17.85 -11.05 -36.84
CA THR A 29 18.54 -10.50 -35.66
C THR A 29 17.59 -9.69 -34.78
N ILE A 30 16.74 -8.84 -35.38
CA ILE A 30 15.82 -7.95 -34.67
C ILE A 30 14.76 -8.75 -33.89
N VAL A 31 14.19 -9.79 -34.49
CA VAL A 31 13.09 -10.55 -33.86
C VAL A 31 13.52 -11.22 -32.55
N PRO A 32 14.62 -12.00 -32.49
CA PRO A 32 15.09 -12.59 -31.23
C PRO A 32 15.42 -11.55 -30.16
N VAL A 33 16.04 -10.42 -30.55
CA VAL A 33 16.40 -9.34 -29.63
C VAL A 33 15.13 -8.69 -29.04
N ALA A 34 14.13 -8.41 -29.87
CA ALA A 34 12.86 -7.85 -29.42
C ALA A 34 12.09 -8.81 -28.50
N VAL A 35 12.07 -10.11 -28.83
CA VAL A 35 11.46 -11.15 -27.98
C VAL A 35 12.20 -11.25 -26.64
N ALA A 36 13.53 -11.26 -26.63
CA ALA A 36 14.33 -11.29 -25.41
C ALA A 36 14.08 -10.05 -24.52
N ALA A 37 13.96 -8.86 -25.13
CA ALA A 37 13.63 -7.63 -24.42
C ALA A 37 12.19 -7.64 -23.87
N ALA A 38 11.22 -8.16 -24.61
CA ALA A 38 9.84 -8.30 -24.14
C ALA A 38 9.73 -9.31 -22.98
N LEU A 39 10.43 -10.44 -23.07
CA LEU A 39 10.47 -11.43 -22.00
C LEU A 39 11.18 -10.88 -20.76
N SER A 40 12.32 -10.19 -20.92
CA SER A 40 13.05 -9.62 -19.78
C SER A 40 12.23 -8.53 -19.08
N THR A 41 11.63 -7.61 -19.82
CA THR A 41 10.75 -6.57 -19.26
C THR A 41 9.51 -7.16 -18.59
N TYR A 42 8.90 -8.19 -19.18
CA TYR A 42 7.79 -8.91 -18.55
C TYR A 42 8.21 -9.60 -17.25
N MET A 43 9.38 -10.25 -17.23
CA MET A 43 9.91 -10.91 -16.03
C MET A 43 10.28 -9.90 -14.93
N LEU A 44 10.91 -8.78 -15.28
CA LEU A 44 11.16 -7.68 -14.35
C LEU A 44 9.84 -7.13 -13.80
N MET A 45 8.85 -6.87 -14.66
CA MET A 45 7.54 -6.39 -14.25
C MET A 45 6.84 -7.38 -13.32
N ARG A 46 6.88 -8.69 -13.61
CA ARG A 46 6.35 -9.72 -12.72
C ARG A 46 7.07 -9.76 -11.38
N TYR A 47 8.39 -9.66 -11.38
CA TYR A 47 9.21 -9.64 -10.17
C TYR A 47 8.84 -8.44 -9.28
N PHE A 48 8.81 -7.23 -9.84
CA PHE A 48 8.43 -6.02 -9.09
C PHE A 48 6.95 -5.98 -8.70
N SER A 49 6.04 -6.51 -9.54
CA SER A 49 4.59 -6.51 -9.24
C SER A 49 4.21 -7.57 -8.20
N SER A 50 4.91 -8.71 -8.16
CA SER A 50 4.69 -9.75 -7.15
C SER A 50 5.11 -9.31 -5.74
N GLN A 51 5.89 -8.23 -5.62
CA GLN A 51 6.31 -7.68 -4.34
C GLN A 51 5.26 -6.75 -3.71
N SER A 52 4.02 -6.73 -4.20
CA SER A 52 2.93 -5.99 -3.54
C SER A 52 2.79 -6.51 -2.11
N SER A 53 3.21 -5.70 -1.14
CA SER A 53 3.14 -6.07 0.26
C SER A 53 1.68 -6.25 0.69
N PRO A 54 1.38 -7.21 1.57
CA PRO A 54 0.03 -7.35 2.10
C PRO A 54 -0.41 -6.02 2.70
N LYS A 55 -1.64 -5.58 2.34
CA LYS A 55 -2.30 -4.35 2.84
C LYS A 55 -1.88 -4.12 4.29
N SER A 56 -1.28 -2.96 4.56
CA SER A 56 -0.61 -2.69 5.83
C SER A 56 -1.54 -2.97 7.00
N ARG A 57 -1.29 -4.05 7.73
CA ARG A 57 -2.07 -4.37 8.92
C ARG A 57 -1.79 -3.31 9.98
N VAL A 58 -2.84 -2.70 10.52
CA VAL A 58 -2.71 -1.71 11.60
C VAL A 58 -2.14 -2.38 12.86
N ASN A 59 -2.80 -3.44 13.34
CA ASN A 59 -2.27 -4.29 14.40
C ASN A 59 -1.19 -5.21 13.82
N LEU A 60 0.04 -5.17 14.34
CA LEU A 60 1.15 -6.03 13.88
C LEU A 60 1.36 -7.27 14.77
N THR A 61 1.19 -7.15 16.08
CA THR A 61 1.64 -8.18 17.06
C THR A 61 0.64 -8.53 18.16
N ILE A 62 -0.39 -7.72 18.39
CA ILE A 62 -1.27 -7.85 19.56
C ILE A 62 -2.35 -8.91 19.30
N ASN A 63 -2.44 -9.93 20.16
CA ASN A 63 -3.50 -10.95 20.20
C ASN A 63 -4.00 -11.39 18.81
N LYS A 64 -3.15 -12.11 18.07
CA LYS A 64 -3.40 -12.53 16.68
C LYS A 64 -4.33 -13.72 16.53
N ASP A 65 -4.45 -14.51 17.58
CA ASP A 65 -5.29 -15.72 17.60
C ASP A 65 -6.78 -15.35 17.72
N SER A 66 -7.09 -14.13 18.18
CA SER A 66 -8.45 -13.64 18.32
C SER A 66 -8.92 -12.91 17.05
N PRO A 67 -10.15 -13.16 16.56
CA PRO A 67 -10.69 -12.46 15.39
C PRO A 67 -10.92 -10.95 15.65
N LYS A 68 -11.05 -10.55 16.92
CA LYS A 68 -11.23 -9.16 17.34
C LYS A 68 -10.57 -8.95 18.70
N VAL A 69 -9.84 -7.84 18.85
CA VAL A 69 -9.27 -7.42 20.14
C VAL A 69 -10.13 -6.30 20.70
N VAL A 70 -10.69 -6.49 21.90
CA VAL A 70 -11.54 -5.52 22.60
C VAL A 70 -11.10 -5.45 24.05
N HIS A 71 -11.01 -4.23 24.57
CA HIS A 71 -10.80 -3.98 26.00
C HIS A 71 -11.94 -3.09 26.49
N SER A 72 -12.62 -3.53 27.55
CA SER A 72 -13.67 -2.79 28.25
C SER A 72 -13.16 -2.44 29.64
N PHE A 73 -13.45 -1.23 30.09
CA PHE A 73 -13.12 -0.73 31.42
C PHE A 73 -14.31 0.01 31.96
N ASP A 74 -14.63 -0.21 33.23
CA ASP A 74 -15.65 0.55 33.92
C ASP A 74 -15.10 1.93 34.32
N MET A 75 -15.96 2.94 34.33
CA MET A 75 -15.53 4.32 34.64
C MET A 75 -14.98 4.45 36.07
N GLU A 76 -15.43 3.57 36.97
CA GLU A 76 -15.02 3.53 38.37
C GLU A 76 -13.57 3.05 38.52
N ASP A 77 -13.18 2.03 37.74
CA ASP A 77 -11.84 1.43 37.71
C ASP A 77 -10.79 2.34 37.07
N ILE A 78 -11.20 3.22 36.18
CA ILE A 78 -10.31 4.23 35.61
C ILE A 78 -9.88 5.15 36.76
N GLY A 79 -8.56 5.29 36.99
CA GLY A 79 -8.04 6.24 37.98
C GLY A 79 -8.39 7.70 37.65
N SER A 80 -7.65 8.67 38.20
CA SER A 80 -7.86 10.09 37.84
C SER A 80 -7.69 10.36 36.34
N LYS A 81 -6.83 9.58 35.68
CA LYS A 81 -6.51 9.67 34.26
C LYS A 81 -6.13 8.29 33.70
N ALA A 82 -6.63 7.96 32.53
CA ALA A 82 -6.16 6.83 31.72
C ALA A 82 -5.73 7.30 30.33
N VAL A 83 -4.73 6.63 29.77
CA VAL A 83 -4.18 6.94 28.44
C VAL A 83 -4.11 5.66 27.62
N TYR A 84 -4.91 5.59 26.55
CA TYR A 84 -5.07 4.41 25.71
C TYR A 84 -4.39 4.58 24.35
N CYS A 85 -3.79 3.49 23.89
CA CYS A 85 -3.13 3.39 22.60
C CYS A 85 -4.16 3.38 21.46
N ARG A 86 -3.93 4.19 20.42
CA ARG A 86 -4.68 4.13 19.15
C ARG A 86 -3.83 3.73 17.95
N CYS A 87 -2.50 3.71 18.10
CA CYS A 87 -1.56 3.43 17.02
C CYS A 87 -1.23 1.93 16.84
N TRP A 88 -1.62 1.07 17.78
CA TRP A 88 -1.27 -0.36 17.79
C TRP A 88 0.24 -0.65 17.78
N ARG A 89 1.06 0.26 18.31
CA ARG A 89 2.51 0.08 18.48
C ARG A 89 2.93 -0.10 19.93
N SER A 90 2.01 0.13 20.88
CA SER A 90 2.31 0.02 22.31
C SER A 90 2.61 -1.41 22.71
N LYS A 91 3.69 -1.61 23.48
CA LYS A 91 4.01 -2.88 24.15
C LYS A 91 3.15 -3.11 25.38
N LYS A 92 2.54 -2.05 25.94
CA LYS A 92 1.61 -2.10 27.07
C LYS A 92 0.14 -2.02 26.63
N PHE A 93 -0.17 -2.43 25.40
CA PHE A 93 -1.53 -2.37 24.85
C PHE A 93 -2.54 -3.02 25.82
N PRO A 94 -3.68 -2.37 26.12
CA PRO A 94 -4.30 -1.23 25.44
C PRO A 94 -3.81 0.16 25.89
N TYR A 95 -2.91 0.25 26.84
CA TYR A 95 -2.40 1.54 27.33
C TYR A 95 -1.37 2.14 26.38
N CYS A 96 -1.28 3.47 26.35
CA CYS A 96 -0.24 4.15 25.62
C CYS A 96 1.08 4.13 26.41
N ASP A 97 2.16 3.68 25.77
CA ASP A 97 3.53 3.69 26.29
C ASP A 97 4.44 4.72 25.58
N GLY A 98 3.89 5.53 24.67
CA GLY A 98 4.63 6.52 23.88
C GLY A 98 5.13 6.02 22.52
N ALA A 99 4.98 4.73 22.19
CA ALA A 99 5.48 4.17 20.93
C ALA A 99 4.94 4.82 19.64
N HIS A 100 3.81 5.54 19.73
CA HIS A 100 3.27 6.31 18.61
C HIS A 100 4.22 7.41 18.12
N ALA A 101 5.03 8.00 19.01
CA ALA A 101 5.94 9.09 18.64
C ALA A 101 6.99 8.61 17.62
N LYS A 102 7.66 7.49 17.92
CA LYS A 102 8.63 6.85 17.01
C LYS A 102 7.97 6.44 15.69
N HIS A 103 6.77 5.85 15.76
CA HIS A 103 6.02 5.48 14.56
C HIS A 103 5.71 6.70 13.68
N ASN A 104 5.28 7.82 14.27
CA ASN A 104 5.02 9.07 13.54
C ASN A 104 6.29 9.62 12.89
N GLU A 105 7.43 9.61 13.59
CA GLU A 105 8.72 10.06 13.05
C GLU A 105 9.16 9.21 11.85
N GLU A 106 9.03 7.88 11.93
CA GLU A 106 9.46 6.97 10.87
C GLU A 106 8.52 6.96 9.65
N THR A 107 7.25 7.29 9.82
CA THR A 107 6.22 7.13 8.77
C THR A 107 5.61 8.44 8.28
N GLY A 108 5.84 9.55 8.98
CA GLY A 108 5.14 10.83 8.73
C GLY A 108 3.68 10.83 9.20
N ASP A 109 3.27 9.82 9.96
CA ASP A 109 1.92 9.71 10.52
C ASP A 109 1.71 10.71 11.68
N ASN A 110 0.46 10.90 12.12
CA ASN A 110 0.07 11.86 13.15
C ASN A 110 -0.78 11.25 14.27
N VAL A 111 -0.64 9.94 14.50
CA VAL A 111 -1.44 9.24 15.52
C VAL A 111 -1.02 9.62 16.93
N GLY A 112 -2.01 9.76 17.82
CA GLY A 112 -1.81 10.03 19.24
C GLY A 112 -2.77 9.21 20.12
N PRO A 113 -2.56 9.15 21.44
CA PRO A 113 -3.38 8.35 22.34
C PRO A 113 -4.77 8.96 22.61
N LEU A 114 -5.67 8.14 23.13
CA LEU A 114 -6.92 8.60 23.75
C LEU A 114 -6.66 8.85 25.24
N ILE A 115 -6.95 10.05 25.73
CA ILE A 115 -6.80 10.40 27.14
C ILE A 115 -8.21 10.56 27.74
N ILE A 116 -8.49 9.77 28.77
CA ILE A 116 -9.73 9.87 29.57
C ILE A 116 -9.33 10.44 30.93
N LYS A 117 -10.02 11.48 31.38
CA LYS A 117 -9.84 12.08 32.71
C LYS A 117 -11.16 12.03 33.45
N LYS A 118 -11.14 11.67 34.74
CA LYS A 118 -12.31 11.86 35.60
C LYS A 118 -12.58 13.37 35.69
N LYS A 119 -13.86 13.76 35.59
CA LYS A 119 -14.25 15.14 35.84
C LYS A 119 -13.99 15.42 37.32
N THR A 120 -13.16 16.41 37.61
CA THR A 120 -13.11 16.98 38.95
C THR A 120 -14.43 17.72 39.14
N SER A 121 -15.26 17.25 40.07
CA SER A 121 -16.46 17.98 40.50
C SER A 121 -16.08 19.31 41.15
#